data_AF-A0A1A0K9X9-F1
#
_entry.id   AF-A0A1A0K9X9-F1
#
_cell.length_a   1.000
_cell.length_b   1.000
_cell.length_c   1.000
_cell.angle_alpha   90.00
_cell.angle_beta   90.00
_cell.angle_gamma   90.00
#
_symmetry.space_group_name_H-M   'P 1'
#
loop_
_entity.id
_entity.type
_entity.pdbx_description
1 polymer ?
#
loop_
_entity_poly.entity_id
_entity_poly.type
_entity_poly.pdbx_seq_one_letter_code
_entity_poly.pdbx_strand_id
1 'polypeptide(L)'
;MTDHNATDTAGSDSTYASELHYLVKYAEADWVGFSPIVGAAASLTKHNYSREKLNATILQLVSDLLDNGASAGDLTASETTPFAPWQLSRDEVLQHIRREIDELPDFPVSGEICFFTVVEARREA
;
A
#
# COMPACT_ATOMS: atom_id res chain seq x y z
N MET A 1 34.34 23.24 -3.17
CA MET A 1 34.43 21.79 -2.87
C MET A 1 33.00 21.31 -2.86
N THR A 2 32.54 20.91 -4.04
CA THR A 2 31.13 20.70 -4.38
C THR A 2 30.92 19.21 -4.60
N ASP A 3 29.68 18.78 -4.38
CA ASP A 3 29.06 17.49 -4.70
C ASP A 3 29.04 16.45 -3.57
N HIS A 4 27.92 16.47 -2.83
CA HIS A 4 27.46 15.45 -1.88
C HIS A 4 26.00 15.04 -2.18
N ASN A 5 25.53 15.08 -3.44
CA ASN A 5 24.08 14.95 -3.70
C ASN A 5 23.66 14.03 -4.87
N ALA A 6 24.51 13.09 -5.30
CA ALA A 6 24.14 12.13 -6.37
C ALA A 6 23.81 10.72 -5.86
N THR A 7 24.16 10.39 -4.61
CA THR A 7 24.08 9.00 -4.11
C THR A 7 22.78 8.66 -3.38
N ASP A 8 22.02 9.67 -2.94
CA ASP A 8 20.84 9.47 -2.09
C ASP A 8 19.59 9.04 -2.89
N THR A 9 19.50 9.47 -4.16
CA THR A 9 18.38 9.13 -5.05
C THR A 9 18.41 7.66 -5.49
N ALA A 10 19.58 7.13 -5.85
CA ALA A 10 19.71 5.73 -6.27
C ALA A 10 19.43 4.74 -5.11
N GLY A 11 19.82 5.10 -3.88
CA GLY A 11 19.54 4.29 -2.70
C GLY A 11 18.05 4.29 -2.31
N SER A 12 17.39 5.46 -2.38
CA SER A 12 15.97 5.60 -2.08
C SER A 12 15.08 4.92 -3.13
N ASP A 13 15.39 5.05 -4.42
CA ASP A 13 14.67 4.36 -5.50
C ASP A 13 14.80 2.83 -5.39
N SER A 14 15.99 2.33 -5.04
CA SER A 14 16.19 0.89 -4.82
C SER A 14 15.45 0.36 -3.58
N THR A 15 15.35 1.19 -2.52
CA THR A 15 14.62 0.84 -1.30
C THR A 15 13.12 0.81 -1.58
N TYR A 16 12.59 1.82 -2.30
CA TYR A 16 11.19 1.87 -2.71
C TYR A 16 10.81 0.65 -3.55
N ALA A 17 11.59 0.33 -4.57
CA ALA A 17 11.34 -0.83 -5.43
C ALA A 17 11.35 -2.15 -4.63
N SER A 18 12.23 -2.29 -3.64
CA SER A 18 12.27 -3.46 -2.77
C SER A 18 11.03 -3.58 -1.88
N GLU A 19 10.59 -2.48 -1.27
CA GLU A 19 9.38 -2.45 -0.44
C GLU A 19 8.12 -2.74 -1.26
N LEU A 20 7.98 -2.12 -2.44
CA LEU A 20 6.89 -2.39 -3.36
C LEU A 20 6.91 -3.86 -3.83
N HIS A 21 8.08 -4.38 -4.21
CA HIS A 21 8.20 -5.78 -4.63
C HIS A 21 7.78 -6.75 -3.52
N TYR A 22 8.18 -6.48 -2.27
CA TYR A 22 7.75 -7.26 -1.13
C TYR A 22 6.23 -7.24 -0.95
N LEU A 23 5.61 -6.06 -1.02
CA LEU A 23 4.14 -5.92 -0.88
C LEU A 23 3.39 -6.64 -2.01
N VAL A 24 3.88 -6.56 -3.24
CA VAL A 24 3.30 -7.30 -4.38
C VAL A 24 3.39 -8.80 -4.14
N LYS A 25 4.56 -9.31 -3.72
CA LYS A 25 4.73 -10.74 -3.40
C LYS A 25 3.87 -11.19 -2.23
N TYR A 26 3.63 -10.33 -1.26
CA TYR A 26 2.72 -10.62 -0.18
C TYR A 26 1.27 -10.69 -0.71
N ALA A 27 0.83 -9.72 -1.53
CA ALA A 27 -0.52 -9.70 -2.10
C ALA A 27 -0.81 -10.86 -3.07
N GLU A 28 0.22 -11.40 -3.74
CA GLU A 28 0.13 -12.62 -4.55
C GLU A 28 -0.03 -13.88 -3.68
N ALA A 29 0.52 -13.88 -2.46
CA ALA A 29 0.55 -15.05 -1.59
C ALA A 29 -0.62 -15.10 -0.59
N ASP A 30 -1.10 -13.94 -0.13
CA ASP A 30 -2.09 -13.79 0.94
C ASP A 30 -2.71 -12.37 0.94
N TRP A 31 -3.54 -12.05 1.93
CA TRP A 31 -4.10 -10.71 2.13
C TRP A 31 -3.12 -9.78 2.84
N VAL A 32 -2.78 -8.67 2.19
CA VAL A 32 -1.98 -7.60 2.76
C VAL A 32 -2.91 -6.63 3.46
N GLY A 33 -2.91 -6.62 4.79
CA GLY A 33 -3.55 -5.54 5.54
C GLY A 33 -2.87 -4.19 5.28
N PHE A 34 -3.56 -3.10 5.59
CA PHE A 34 -3.00 -1.76 5.42
C PHE A 34 -1.75 -1.50 6.29
N SER A 35 -1.59 -2.19 7.43
CA SER A 35 -0.45 -2.01 8.35
C SER A 35 0.92 -2.26 7.72
N PRO A 36 1.17 -3.37 6.99
CA PRO A 36 2.39 -3.54 6.18
C PRO A 36 2.72 -2.38 5.26
N ILE A 37 1.74 -1.80 4.58
CA ILE A 37 1.93 -0.66 3.65
C ILE A 37 2.40 0.57 4.42
N VAL A 38 1.79 0.84 5.58
CA VAL A 38 2.20 1.92 6.48
C VAL A 38 3.61 1.70 7.00
N GLY A 39 3.95 0.45 7.34
CA GLY A 39 5.31 0.08 7.77
C GLY A 39 6.36 0.35 6.69
N ALA A 40 6.07 -0.03 5.44
CA ALA A 40 6.91 0.28 4.29
C ALA A 40 7.02 1.80 4.07
N ALA A 41 5.91 2.55 4.10
CA ALA A 41 5.93 4.00 3.94
C ALA A 41 6.74 4.70 5.05
N ALA A 42 6.60 4.24 6.30
CA ALA A 42 7.40 4.72 7.42
C ALA A 42 8.89 4.38 7.24
N SER A 43 9.20 3.21 6.67
CA SER A 43 10.58 2.80 6.41
C SER A 43 11.28 3.71 5.38
N LEU A 44 10.52 4.16 4.38
CA LEU A 44 10.95 5.04 3.29
C LEU A 44 11.06 6.52 3.72
N THR A 45 10.33 6.94 4.76
CA THR A 45 10.29 8.33 5.22
C THR A 45 11.18 8.63 6.42
N LYS A 46 11.94 7.64 6.93
CA LYS A 46 12.76 7.69 8.16
C LYS A 46 13.54 8.98 8.42
N HIS A 47 14.13 9.59 7.38
CA HIS A 47 14.98 10.78 7.53
C HIS A 47 14.25 12.13 7.36
N ASN A 48 12.99 12.11 6.94
CA ASN A 48 12.19 13.31 6.63
C ASN A 48 10.73 13.07 7.02
N TYR A 49 10.49 12.70 8.28
CA TYR A 49 9.17 12.34 8.76
C TYR A 49 8.27 13.58 8.84
N SER A 50 7.29 13.66 7.95
CA SER A 50 6.09 14.49 8.09
C SER A 50 4.86 13.64 7.80
N ARG A 51 3.74 13.93 8.46
CA ARG A 51 2.47 13.21 8.21
C ARG A 51 2.06 13.32 6.74
N GLU A 52 2.24 14.50 6.14
CA GLU A 52 1.97 14.73 4.73
C GLU A 52 2.82 13.83 3.83
N LYS A 53 4.13 13.73 4.09
CA LYS A 53 5.03 12.88 3.30
C LYS A 53 4.72 11.39 3.49
N LEU A 54 4.43 10.97 4.72
CA LEU A 54 4.00 9.60 5.01
C LEU A 54 2.72 9.26 4.25
N ASN A 55 1.69 10.10 4.31
CA ASN A 55 0.42 9.91 3.62
C ASN A 55 0.62 9.85 2.10
N ALA A 56 1.45 10.73 1.54
CA ALA A 56 1.80 10.71 0.12
C ALA A 56 2.50 9.41 -0.28
N THR A 57 3.46 8.93 0.52
CA THR A 57 4.15 7.65 0.27
C THR A 57 3.21 6.46 0.40
N ILE A 58 2.27 6.45 1.35
CA ILE A 58 1.24 5.42 1.47
C ILE A 58 0.39 5.38 0.19
N LEU A 59 -0.14 6.52 -0.25
CA LEU A 59 -0.97 6.59 -1.45
C LEU A 59 -0.22 6.17 -2.70
N GLN A 60 1.07 6.49 -2.80
CA GLN A 60 1.93 6.04 -3.91
C GLN A 60 2.11 4.52 -3.90
N LEU A 61 2.39 3.90 -2.74
CA LEU A 61 2.50 2.45 -2.61
C LEU A 61 1.19 1.73 -2.95
N VAL A 62 0.06 2.27 -2.48
CA VAL A 62 -1.28 1.74 -2.83
C VAL A 62 -1.53 1.84 -4.33
N SER A 63 -1.26 3.01 -4.91
CA SER A 63 -1.36 3.25 -6.36
C SER A 63 -0.59 2.20 -7.15
N ASP A 64 0.66 1.97 -6.78
CA ASP A 64 1.53 1.03 -7.49
C ASP A 64 1.13 -0.43 -7.23
N LEU A 65 0.60 -0.76 -6.05
CA LEU A 65 0.03 -2.09 -5.78
C LEU A 65 -1.18 -2.38 -6.69
N LEU A 66 -2.07 -1.41 -6.84
CA LEU A 66 -3.22 -1.53 -7.75
C LEU A 66 -2.76 -1.68 -9.21
N ASP A 67 -1.73 -0.93 -9.62
CA ASP A 67 -1.14 -1.04 -10.96
C ASP A 67 -0.45 -2.40 -11.21
N ASN A 68 -0.03 -3.08 -10.13
CA ASN A 68 0.49 -4.46 -10.16
C ASN A 68 -0.61 -5.53 -10.02
N GLY A 69 -1.88 -5.16 -10.16
CA GLY A 69 -3.00 -6.09 -10.22
C GLY A 69 -3.61 -6.47 -8.87
N ALA A 70 -3.17 -5.84 -7.77
CA ALA A 70 -3.86 -6.00 -6.49
C ALA A 70 -5.23 -5.32 -6.54
N SER A 71 -6.20 -5.87 -5.82
CA SER A 71 -7.51 -5.25 -5.57
C SER A 71 -7.62 -4.91 -4.10
N ALA A 72 -8.16 -3.73 -3.79
CA ALA A 72 -8.53 -3.35 -2.44
C ALA A 72 -9.91 -3.93 -2.08
N GLY A 73 -10.10 -4.29 -0.82
CA GLY A 73 -11.36 -4.86 -0.36
C GLY A 73 -11.37 -5.19 1.13
N ASP A 74 -12.47 -5.79 1.55
CA ASP A 74 -12.70 -6.20 2.93
C ASP A 74 -12.52 -7.70 3.10
N LEU A 75 -11.95 -8.10 4.23
CA LEU A 75 -12.07 -9.48 4.67
C LEU A 75 -13.49 -9.74 5.17
N THR A 76 -14.04 -10.88 4.78
CA THR A 76 -15.36 -11.30 5.23
C THR A 76 -15.23 -12.49 6.18
N ALA A 77 -16.26 -12.74 6.98
CA ALA A 77 -16.35 -13.93 7.81
C ALA A 77 -16.66 -15.22 7.00
N SER A 78 -16.82 -15.13 5.68
CA SER A 78 -17.17 -16.27 4.82
C SER A 78 -15.94 -17.11 4.48
N GLU A 79 -15.99 -18.39 4.78
CA GLU A 79 -14.94 -19.34 4.35
C GLU A 79 -14.90 -19.50 2.81
N THR A 80 -16.02 -19.30 2.12
CA THR A 80 -16.13 -19.47 0.66
C THR A 80 -15.92 -18.17 -0.11
N THR A 81 -15.99 -17.03 0.56
CA THR A 81 -15.75 -15.70 -0.03
C THR A 81 -15.01 -14.83 0.98
N PRO A 82 -13.78 -15.22 1.36
CA PRO A 82 -13.06 -14.59 2.46
C PRO A 82 -12.63 -13.15 2.15
N PHE A 83 -12.68 -12.74 0.88
CA PHE A 83 -12.34 -11.40 0.44
C PHE A 83 -13.43 -10.85 -0.49
N ALA A 84 -13.88 -9.63 -0.20
CA ALA A 84 -14.83 -8.88 -1.00
C ALA A 84 -14.13 -7.68 -1.65
N PRO A 85 -13.74 -7.74 -2.93
CA PRO A 85 -13.13 -6.62 -3.61
C PRO A 85 -14.13 -5.46 -3.72
N TRP A 86 -13.65 -4.25 -3.44
CA TRP A 86 -14.43 -3.04 -3.62
C TRP A 86 -14.76 -2.85 -5.10
N GLN A 87 -16.02 -2.54 -5.39
CA GLN A 87 -16.49 -2.24 -6.75
C GLN A 87 -16.23 -0.76 -7.08
N LEU A 88 -14.98 -0.34 -6.91
CA LEU A 88 -14.51 1.03 -7.11
C LEU A 88 -13.43 1.05 -8.19
N SER A 89 -13.39 2.14 -8.97
CA SER A 89 -12.24 2.41 -9.82
C SER A 89 -10.99 2.72 -8.99
N ARG A 90 -9.83 2.62 -9.62
CA ARG A 90 -8.52 2.94 -8.99
C ARG A 90 -8.53 4.30 -8.30
N ASP A 91 -9.03 5.34 -8.98
CA ASP A 91 -9.05 6.70 -8.45
C ASP A 91 -10.01 6.83 -7.26
N GLU A 92 -11.16 6.14 -7.32
CA GLU A 92 -12.11 6.08 -6.21
C GLU A 92 -11.53 5.34 -4.99
N VAL A 93 -10.76 4.26 -5.21
CA VAL A 93 -10.04 3.55 -4.14
C VAL A 93 -9.03 4.48 -3.47
N LEU A 94 -8.21 5.18 -4.25
CA LEU A 94 -7.22 6.12 -3.72
C LEU A 94 -7.87 7.28 -2.96
N GLN A 95 -8.98 7.82 -3.49
CA GLN A 95 -9.73 8.88 -2.84
C GLN A 95 -10.36 8.39 -1.53
N HIS A 96 -10.90 7.17 -1.52
CA HIS A 96 -11.47 6.56 -0.31
C HIS A 96 -10.40 6.40 0.75
N ILE A 97 -9.28 5.74 0.43
CA ILE A 97 -8.17 5.51 1.36
C ILE A 97 -7.60 6.84 1.88
N ARG A 98 -7.46 7.86 1.03
CA ARG A 98 -7.01 9.18 1.45
C ARG A 98 -7.91 9.76 2.54
N ARG A 99 -9.23 9.69 2.36
CA ARG A 99 -10.20 10.17 3.35
C ARG A 99 -10.05 9.42 4.67
N GLU A 100 -9.96 8.09 4.64
CA GLU A 100 -9.79 7.28 5.86
C GLU A 100 -8.49 7.64 6.60
N ILE A 101 -7.38 7.83 5.89
CA ILE A 101 -6.09 8.25 6.49
C ILE A 101 -6.21 9.64 7.16
N ASP A 102 -6.92 10.57 6.52
CA ASP A 102 -7.08 11.94 7.02
C ASP A 102 -7.92 11.96 8.32
N GLU A 103 -8.90 11.06 8.44
CA GLU A 103 -9.78 10.90 9.60
C GLU A 103 -9.12 10.21 10.80
N LEU A 104 -8.03 9.45 10.61
CA LEU A 104 -7.32 8.77 11.70
C LEU A 104 -6.58 9.79 12.60
N PRO A 105 -6.89 9.83 13.92
CA PRO A 105 -6.31 10.80 14.85
C PRO A 105 -4.84 10.50 15.19
N ASP A 106 -4.47 9.22 15.31
CA ASP A 106 -3.11 8.76 15.60
C ASP A 106 -2.80 7.42 14.88
N PHE A 107 -1.69 7.37 14.15
CA PHE A 107 -1.10 6.11 13.69
C PHE A 107 -0.57 5.35 14.92
N PRO A 108 -1.07 4.14 15.25
CA PRO A 108 -0.86 2.97 14.40
C PRO A 108 -2.05 1.97 14.38
N VAL A 109 -3.30 2.44 14.30
CA VAL A 109 -4.47 1.55 14.08
C VAL A 109 -4.77 1.46 12.58
N SER A 110 -3.77 1.08 11.79
CA SER A 110 -3.89 1.07 10.32
C SER A 110 -4.63 -0.15 9.79
N GLY A 111 -4.68 -1.27 10.53
CA GLY A 111 -5.26 -2.53 10.08
C GLY A 111 -6.77 -2.51 9.78
N GLU A 112 -7.44 -1.38 9.95
CA GLU A 112 -8.89 -1.23 9.82
C GLU A 112 -9.34 -0.60 8.48
N ILE A 113 -8.45 -0.06 7.66
CA ILE A 113 -8.88 0.60 6.41
C ILE A 113 -9.33 -0.42 5.35
N CYS A 114 -8.43 -1.33 4.97
CA CYS A 114 -8.70 -2.37 3.98
C CYS A 114 -7.59 -3.41 3.91
N PHE A 115 -7.82 -4.40 3.05
CA PHE A 115 -6.88 -5.43 2.64
C PHE A 115 -6.66 -5.38 1.13
N PHE A 116 -5.48 -5.86 0.70
CA PHE A 116 -5.10 -5.98 -0.71
C PHE A 116 -4.74 -7.42 -1.02
N THR A 117 -5.18 -7.92 -2.18
CA THR A 117 -4.71 -9.20 -2.72
C THR A 117 -4.80 -9.19 -4.23
N VAL A 118 -3.97 -9.99 -4.89
CA VAL A 118 -4.12 -10.27 -6.32
C VAL A 118 -5.26 -11.27 -6.44
N VAL A 119 -6.44 -10.77 -6.79
CA VAL A 119 -7.57 -11.64 -7.12
C VAL A 119 -7.25 -12.25 -8.47
N GLU A 120 -6.70 -13.47 -8.48
CA GLU A 120 -6.70 -14.25 -9.72
C GLU A 120 -8.16 -14.34 -10.16
N ALA A 121 -8.48 -13.67 -11.28
CA ALA A 121 -9.74 -13.90 -11.96
C ALA A 121 -9.80 -15.41 -12.18
N ARG A 122 -10.69 -16.07 -11.44
CA ARG A 122 -10.86 -17.53 -11.41
C ARG A 122 -10.76 -18.01 -12.86
N ARG A 123 -9.63 -18.61 -13.24
CA ARG A 123 -9.54 -19.31 -14.52
C ARG A 123 -10.44 -20.52 -14.35
N GLU A 124 -11.70 -20.36 -14.75
CA GLU A 124 -12.62 -21.47 -14.90
C GLU A 124 -11.94 -22.47 -15.84
N ALA A 125 -11.64 -23.65 -15.31
CA ALA A 125 -11.19 -24.82 -16.04
C ALA A 125 -12.40 -25.72 -16.32
#